data_AF-A0A8T4CC71-F1
#
_entry.id   AF-A0A8T4CC71-F1
#
_cell.length_a   1.000
_cell.length_b   1.000
_cell.length_c   1.000
_cell.angle_alpha   90.00
_cell.angle_beta   90.00
_cell.angle_gamma   90.00
#
_symmetry.space_group_name_H-M   'P 1'
#
loop_
_entity.id
_entity.type
_entity.pdbx_description
1 polymer ?
#
loop_
_entity_poly.entity_id
_entity_poly.type
_entity_poly.pdbx_seq_one_letter_code
_entity_poly.pdbx_strand_id
1 'polypeptide(L)'
;MLRAVLGTSISSIRETDGRVSGLKFNKLAMELYWKLSKAENRAFHFVLPHRWYLYGAVVDDYTLRDHIKFDHPDNELETNVEAAFAGLFDMRSAPAGLREEIEPFATDFARKHAGQAGIPGMLRDHYRRAPLPFQRDFLEWSQLTRAILFGYEPDDSRTVALHFNRLVKSYPQELEPRLTSAFGRLALYLEPIVTGRTSGDLGKLKEAVTALWDFWTAFCLFLSVRYNNGLPDARLESYRAHAETELTAYKRRLSAYLENGYLQEGFIAARLGQDIASLSRFMAEQARLSLEETNQLSRDR
;
A
#
# COMPACT_ATOMS: atom_id res chain seq x y z
N MET A 1 14.28 -20.69 -12.22
CA MET A 1 13.06 -19.86 -12.32
C MET A 1 13.30 -18.45 -11.78
N LEU A 2 13.56 -18.27 -10.48
CA LEU A 2 13.75 -16.95 -9.87
C LEU A 2 14.75 -16.07 -10.63
N ARG A 3 15.97 -16.55 -10.91
CA ARG A 3 17.00 -15.79 -11.64
C ARG A 3 16.51 -15.26 -12.99
N ALA A 4 15.83 -16.09 -13.77
CA ALA A 4 15.23 -15.70 -15.06
C ALA A 4 14.25 -14.54 -14.88
N VAL A 5 13.34 -14.65 -13.92
CA VAL A 5 12.35 -13.61 -13.60
C VAL A 5 13.01 -12.29 -13.19
N LEU A 6 14.03 -12.35 -12.33
CA LEU A 6 14.73 -11.14 -11.87
C LEU A 6 15.57 -10.51 -12.98
N GLY A 7 16.30 -11.31 -13.76
CA GLY A 7 17.10 -10.86 -14.89
C GLY A 7 16.24 -10.19 -15.97
N THR A 8 15.15 -10.84 -16.38
CA THR A 8 14.19 -10.27 -17.34
C THR A 8 13.55 -8.98 -16.81
N SER A 9 13.15 -8.95 -15.52
CA SER A 9 12.60 -7.73 -14.90
C SER A 9 13.58 -6.54 -14.99
N ILE A 10 14.86 -6.77 -14.67
CA ILE A 10 15.90 -5.75 -14.73
C ILE A 10 16.11 -5.27 -16.17
N SER A 11 16.27 -6.21 -17.12
CA SER A 11 16.52 -5.86 -18.53
C SER A 11 15.37 -5.04 -19.11
N SER A 12 14.12 -5.51 -19.00
CA SER A 12 12.96 -4.84 -19.61
C SER A 12 12.72 -3.43 -19.06
N ILE A 13 12.87 -3.24 -17.74
CA ILE A 13 12.73 -1.91 -17.13
C ILE A 13 13.90 -1.01 -17.56
N ARG A 14 15.14 -1.51 -17.52
CA ARG A 14 16.33 -0.73 -17.90
C ARG A 14 16.27 -0.26 -19.36
N GLU A 15 15.84 -1.13 -20.27
CA GLU A 15 15.68 -0.81 -21.68
C GLU A 15 14.65 0.30 -21.92
N THR A 16 13.61 0.37 -21.08
CA THR A 16 12.52 1.35 -21.25
C THR A 16 12.79 2.67 -20.51
N ASP A 17 13.25 2.60 -19.26
CA ASP A 17 13.39 3.76 -18.37
C ASP A 17 14.85 4.25 -18.20
N GLY A 18 15.83 3.54 -18.76
CA GLY A 18 17.27 3.80 -18.57
C GLY A 18 17.80 3.45 -17.17
N ARG A 19 16.93 3.40 -16.16
CA ARG A 19 17.21 3.01 -14.78
C ARG A 19 16.16 2.03 -14.26
N VAL A 20 16.53 1.19 -13.30
CA VAL A 20 15.62 0.18 -12.75
C VAL A 20 15.14 0.61 -11.37
N SER A 21 13.99 1.28 -11.31
CA SER A 21 13.35 1.62 -10.03
C SER A 21 12.96 0.35 -9.26
N GLY A 22 13.26 0.29 -7.96
CA GLY A 22 12.92 -0.85 -7.11
C GLY A 22 11.42 -1.09 -6.99
N LEU A 23 10.61 -0.02 -6.95
CA LEU A 23 9.16 -0.15 -6.98
C LEU A 23 8.69 -0.91 -8.24
N LYS A 24 9.14 -0.48 -9.43
CA LYS A 24 8.75 -1.11 -10.70
C LYS A 24 9.28 -2.52 -10.82
N PHE A 25 10.51 -2.75 -10.39
CA PHE A 25 11.12 -4.08 -10.36
C PHE A 25 10.32 -5.04 -9.48
N ASN A 26 10.00 -4.65 -8.24
CA ASN A 26 9.20 -5.47 -7.33
C ASN A 26 7.83 -5.79 -7.92
N LYS A 27 7.20 -4.81 -8.55
CA LYS A 27 5.88 -4.95 -9.17
C LYS A 27 5.93 -5.91 -10.37
N LEU A 28 6.90 -5.75 -11.26
CA LEU A 28 7.08 -6.66 -12.39
C LEU A 28 7.42 -8.10 -11.94
N ALA A 29 8.29 -8.27 -10.95
CA ALA A 29 8.63 -9.58 -10.41
C ALA A 29 7.39 -10.28 -9.82
N MET A 30 6.54 -9.54 -9.09
CA MET A 30 5.27 -10.05 -8.57
C MET A 30 4.26 -10.40 -9.68
N GLU A 31 4.17 -9.59 -10.75
CA GLU A 31 3.31 -9.89 -11.91
C GLU A 31 3.75 -11.15 -12.64
N LEU A 32 5.05 -11.31 -12.88
CA LEU A 32 5.61 -12.52 -13.46
C LEU A 32 5.36 -13.75 -12.58
N TYR A 33 5.51 -13.63 -11.26
CA TYR A 33 5.12 -14.70 -10.34
C TYR A 33 3.65 -15.09 -10.51
N TRP A 34 2.73 -14.13 -10.42
CA TRP A 34 1.29 -14.40 -10.54
C TRP A 34 0.90 -15.01 -11.89
N LYS A 35 1.55 -14.59 -12.98
CA LYS A 35 1.37 -15.18 -14.31
C LYS A 35 1.87 -16.63 -14.34
N LEU A 36 3.11 -16.87 -13.92
CA LEU A 36 3.75 -18.18 -14.01
C LEU A 36 3.14 -19.20 -13.04
N SER A 37 2.68 -18.80 -11.86
CA SER A 37 1.95 -19.68 -10.93
C SER A 37 0.63 -20.21 -11.50
N LYS A 38 0.10 -19.59 -12.56
CA LYS A 38 -1.13 -20.01 -13.26
C LYS A 38 -0.85 -20.63 -14.63
N ALA A 39 0.42 -20.73 -15.05
CA ALA A 39 0.77 -21.31 -16.33
C ALA A 39 0.39 -22.79 -16.39
N GLU A 40 0.02 -23.29 -17.58
CA GLU A 40 -0.28 -24.71 -17.76
C GLU A 40 0.95 -25.59 -17.50
N ASN A 41 2.12 -25.11 -17.92
CA ASN A 41 3.38 -25.80 -17.66
C ASN A 41 3.82 -25.62 -16.20
N ARG A 42 3.62 -26.67 -15.39
CA ARG A 42 4.03 -26.69 -13.98
C ARG A 42 5.52 -26.50 -13.76
N ALA A 43 6.37 -26.75 -14.76
CA ALA A 43 7.81 -26.46 -14.66
C ALA A 43 8.11 -24.96 -14.56
N PHE A 44 7.15 -24.09 -14.92
CA PHE A 44 7.25 -22.64 -14.78
C PHE A 44 6.88 -22.16 -13.39
N HIS A 45 6.22 -22.99 -12.59
CA HIS A 45 5.75 -22.61 -11.27
C HIS A 45 6.94 -22.45 -10.33
N PHE A 46 6.90 -21.41 -9.52
CA PHE A 46 7.87 -21.20 -8.45
C PHE A 46 7.18 -20.48 -7.29
N VAL A 47 7.82 -20.52 -6.12
CA VAL A 47 7.38 -19.75 -4.96
C VAL A 47 8.15 -18.44 -4.94
N LEU A 48 7.43 -17.34 -4.76
CA LEU A 48 8.02 -16.01 -4.54
C LEU A 48 7.64 -15.52 -3.14
N PRO A 49 8.59 -15.58 -2.19
CA PRO A 49 8.44 -14.93 -0.89
C PRO A 49 8.24 -13.42 -1.10
N HIS A 50 7.16 -12.90 -0.54
CA HIS A 50 6.77 -11.51 -0.70
C HIS A 50 6.10 -10.99 0.56
N ARG A 51 6.11 -9.68 0.77
CA ARG A 51 5.52 -9.01 1.92
C ARG A 51 4.66 -7.85 1.47
N TRP A 52 3.71 -7.41 2.30
CA TRP A 52 2.96 -6.19 2.08
C TRP A 52 3.73 -5.02 2.69
N TYR A 53 4.21 -4.11 1.86
CA TYR A 53 4.94 -2.93 2.31
C TYR A 53 4.31 -1.66 1.73
N LEU A 54 4.82 -0.49 2.14
CA LEU A 54 4.28 0.86 1.88
C LEU A 54 3.45 1.00 0.59
N TYR A 55 3.95 0.56 -0.56
CA TYR A 55 3.23 0.67 -1.85
C TYR A 55 2.74 -0.68 -2.39
N GLY A 56 2.28 -1.56 -1.52
CA GLY A 56 1.65 -2.83 -1.84
C GLY A 56 2.59 -4.02 -1.67
N ALA A 57 2.27 -5.13 -2.35
CA ALA A 57 3.11 -6.32 -2.28
C ALA A 57 4.49 -6.02 -2.91
N VAL A 58 5.54 -6.41 -2.21
CA VAL A 58 6.95 -6.34 -2.65
C VAL A 58 7.59 -7.70 -2.46
N VAL A 59 8.54 -8.02 -3.33
CA VAL A 59 9.34 -9.22 -3.14
C VAL A 59 10.22 -9.00 -1.91
N ASP A 60 10.35 -10.03 -1.08
CA ASP A 60 11.13 -9.91 0.13
C ASP A 60 12.63 -9.76 -0.17
N ASP A 61 13.24 -8.69 0.34
CA ASP A 61 14.62 -8.29 0.01
C ASP A 61 15.64 -9.38 0.38
N TYR A 62 15.39 -10.16 1.43
CA TYR A 62 16.26 -11.27 1.82
C TYR A 62 16.30 -12.37 0.75
N THR A 63 15.18 -12.64 0.09
CA THR A 63 15.09 -13.58 -1.04
C THR A 63 15.92 -13.10 -2.23
N LEU A 64 16.11 -11.79 -2.33
CA LEU A 64 16.72 -11.13 -3.46
C LEU A 64 18.18 -10.73 -3.24
N ARG A 65 18.65 -10.64 -1.99
CA ARG A 65 19.96 -10.08 -1.61
C ARG A 65 21.17 -10.72 -2.30
N ASP A 66 21.07 -12.00 -2.65
CA ASP A 66 22.16 -12.73 -3.32
C ASP A 66 22.14 -12.52 -4.84
N HIS A 67 21.05 -11.95 -5.36
CA HIS A 67 20.77 -11.76 -6.78
C HIS A 67 20.81 -10.30 -7.21
N ILE A 68 20.36 -9.40 -6.36
CA ILE A 68 20.24 -7.97 -6.67
C ILE A 68 20.71 -7.13 -5.48
N LYS A 69 21.00 -5.86 -5.77
CA LYS A 69 21.34 -4.83 -4.79
C LYS A 69 20.34 -3.69 -4.91
N PHE A 70 19.90 -3.20 -3.76
CA PHE A 70 19.15 -1.95 -3.62
C PHE A 70 20.10 -0.89 -3.07
N ASP A 71 20.19 0.25 -3.74
CA ASP A 71 21.02 1.40 -3.31
C ASP A 71 20.46 2.12 -2.06
N HIS A 72 19.14 2.12 -1.91
CA HIS A 72 18.38 2.75 -0.84
C HIS A 72 17.29 1.80 -0.30
N PRO A 73 17.67 0.68 0.34
CA PRO A 73 16.74 -0.40 0.70
C PRO A 73 15.57 0.03 1.59
N ASP A 74 15.72 1.13 2.33
CA ASP A 74 14.68 1.68 3.21
C ASP A 74 13.68 2.60 2.50
N ASN A 75 13.87 2.90 1.20
CA ASN A 75 13.00 3.80 0.44
C ASN A 75 12.56 3.18 -0.91
N GLU A 76 11.36 2.59 -0.94
CA GLU A 76 10.81 1.90 -2.12
C GLU A 76 10.67 2.83 -3.36
N LEU A 77 10.46 4.14 -3.18
CA LEU A 77 10.27 5.08 -4.29
C LEU A 77 11.57 5.55 -4.93
N GLU A 78 12.61 5.71 -4.12
CA GLU A 78 13.89 6.28 -4.57
C GLU A 78 14.92 5.21 -4.89
N THR A 79 14.74 3.99 -4.38
CA THR A 79 15.70 2.93 -4.62
C THR A 79 15.73 2.49 -6.07
N ASN A 80 16.94 2.23 -6.56
CA ASN A 80 17.23 1.56 -7.80
C ASN A 80 17.78 0.16 -7.54
N VAL A 81 17.60 -0.71 -8.53
CA VAL A 81 17.98 -2.12 -8.49
C VAL A 81 19.12 -2.38 -9.46
N GLU A 82 20.14 -3.04 -8.96
CA GLU A 82 21.25 -3.55 -9.76
C GLU A 82 21.39 -5.07 -9.61
N ALA A 83 21.83 -5.75 -10.66
CA ALA A 83 22.16 -7.16 -10.57
C ALA A 83 23.43 -7.32 -9.72
N ALA A 84 23.42 -8.25 -8.76
CA ALA A 84 24.59 -8.53 -7.92
C ALA A 84 25.71 -9.25 -8.69
N PHE A 85 25.37 -9.96 -9.78
CA PHE A 85 26.31 -10.66 -10.65
C PHE A 85 25.76 -10.81 -12.07
N ALA A 86 26.65 -10.90 -13.07
CA ALA A 86 26.28 -10.97 -14.49
C ALA A 86 25.49 -12.23 -14.88
N GLY A 87 25.72 -13.35 -14.19
CA GLY A 87 25.01 -14.62 -14.42
C GLY A 87 23.51 -14.58 -14.09
N LEU A 88 22.97 -13.48 -13.57
CA LEU A 88 21.54 -13.30 -13.34
C LEU A 88 20.74 -13.30 -14.65
N PHE A 89 21.36 -12.85 -15.74
CA PHE A 89 20.74 -12.76 -17.07
C PHE A 89 20.82 -14.07 -17.87
N ASP A 90 21.44 -15.12 -17.31
CA ASP A 90 21.61 -16.39 -18.02
C ASP A 90 20.32 -17.23 -18.00
N MET A 91 19.70 -17.37 -19.16
CA MET A 91 18.47 -18.15 -19.38
C MET A 91 18.73 -19.59 -19.81
N ARG A 92 19.99 -20.03 -19.99
CA ARG A 92 20.29 -21.37 -20.54
C ARG A 92 19.81 -22.52 -19.66
N SER A 93 19.73 -22.30 -18.34
CA SER A 93 19.21 -23.28 -17.39
C SER A 93 17.69 -23.16 -17.15
N ALA A 94 17.00 -22.26 -17.85
CA ALA A 94 15.56 -22.12 -17.73
C ALA A 94 14.82 -23.25 -18.46
N PRO A 95 13.65 -23.69 -17.97
CA PRO A 95 12.79 -24.59 -18.72
C PRO A 95 12.48 -24.05 -20.13
N ALA A 96 12.41 -24.94 -21.11
CA ALA A 96 12.07 -24.59 -22.49
C ALA A 96 10.71 -23.87 -22.56
N GLY A 97 10.61 -22.83 -23.38
CA GLY A 97 9.40 -22.02 -23.51
C GLY A 97 9.24 -20.93 -22.46
N LEU A 98 10.04 -20.92 -21.38
CA LEU A 98 9.90 -19.90 -20.33
C LEU A 98 10.20 -18.50 -20.86
N ARG A 99 11.25 -18.38 -21.68
CA ARG A 99 11.71 -17.09 -22.20
C ARG A 99 10.61 -16.43 -23.03
N GLU A 100 10.01 -17.21 -23.92
CA GLU A 100 8.91 -16.84 -24.79
C GLU A 100 7.66 -16.43 -23.99
N GLU A 101 7.47 -17.01 -22.80
CA GLU A 101 6.36 -16.69 -21.90
C GLU A 101 6.57 -15.37 -21.12
N ILE A 102 7.81 -15.08 -20.69
CA ILE A 102 8.10 -13.95 -19.77
C ILE A 102 8.58 -12.68 -20.47
N GLU A 103 9.38 -12.78 -21.53
CA GLU A 103 9.98 -11.60 -22.16
C GLU A 103 8.93 -10.66 -22.80
N PRO A 104 7.94 -11.15 -23.56
CA PRO A 104 6.91 -10.29 -24.13
C PRO A 104 6.09 -9.60 -23.04
N PHE A 105 5.74 -10.34 -21.98
CA PHE A 105 4.95 -9.83 -20.87
C PHE A 105 5.71 -8.75 -20.08
N ALA A 106 6.99 -8.99 -19.78
CA ALA A 106 7.84 -8.03 -19.08
C ALA A 106 8.06 -6.75 -19.89
N THR A 107 8.26 -6.89 -21.20
CA THR A 107 8.40 -5.76 -22.12
C THR A 107 7.12 -4.93 -22.20
N ASP A 108 5.96 -5.57 -22.32
CA ASP A 108 4.66 -4.88 -22.33
C ASP A 108 4.41 -4.13 -21.02
N PHE A 109 4.65 -4.78 -19.88
CA PHE A 109 4.54 -4.14 -18.57
C PHE A 109 5.44 -2.89 -18.46
N ALA A 110 6.72 -3.02 -18.83
CA ALA A 110 7.68 -1.93 -18.74
C ALA A 110 7.26 -0.74 -19.61
N ARG A 111 6.81 -0.99 -20.84
CA ARG A 111 6.30 0.05 -21.76
C ARG A 111 5.02 0.70 -21.26
N LYS A 112 4.04 -0.10 -20.83
CA LYS A 112 2.74 0.37 -20.33
C LYS A 112 2.91 1.30 -19.13
N HIS A 113 3.88 1.02 -18.27
CA HIS A 113 4.13 1.79 -17.05
C HIS A 113 5.44 2.59 -17.11
N ALA A 114 5.88 3.00 -18.30
CA ALA A 114 7.12 3.75 -18.50
C ALA A 114 7.12 5.10 -17.76
N GLY A 115 8.30 5.53 -17.31
CA GLY A 115 8.52 6.79 -16.61
C GLY A 115 7.82 6.91 -15.25
N GLN A 116 7.94 8.06 -14.60
CA GLN A 116 7.32 8.32 -13.29
C GLN A 116 5.78 8.40 -13.39
N ALA A 117 5.26 8.90 -14.51
CA ALA A 117 3.82 9.00 -14.77
C ALA A 117 3.11 7.63 -14.83
N GLY A 118 3.84 6.55 -15.13
CA GLY A 118 3.28 5.19 -15.15
C GLY A 118 3.03 4.57 -13.77
N ILE A 119 3.64 5.11 -12.71
CA ILE A 119 3.60 4.54 -11.34
C ILE A 119 2.17 4.51 -10.76
N PRO A 120 1.37 5.58 -10.81
CA PRO A 120 0.02 5.55 -10.25
C PRO A 120 -0.86 4.43 -10.84
N GLY A 121 -0.82 4.25 -12.17
CA GLY A 121 -1.55 3.19 -12.86
C GLY A 121 -1.05 1.80 -12.49
N MET A 122 0.27 1.61 -12.42
CA MET A 122 0.89 0.36 -11.98
C MET A 122 0.45 -0.04 -10.57
N LEU A 123 0.47 0.91 -9.62
CA LEU A 123 0.04 0.66 -8.25
C LEU A 123 -1.43 0.24 -8.21
N ARG A 124 -2.32 0.89 -8.96
CA ARG A 124 -3.74 0.50 -9.02
C ARG A 124 -3.91 -0.93 -9.53
N ASP A 125 -3.19 -1.30 -10.59
CA ASP A 125 -3.24 -2.66 -11.14
C ASP A 125 -2.80 -3.72 -10.11
N HIS A 126 -1.74 -3.44 -9.33
CA HIS A 126 -1.30 -4.31 -8.24
C HIS A 126 -2.31 -4.40 -7.10
N TYR A 127 -2.85 -3.26 -6.65
CA TYR A 127 -3.77 -3.21 -5.52
C TYR A 127 -5.13 -3.85 -5.84
N ARG A 128 -5.52 -3.99 -7.12
CA ARG A 128 -6.68 -4.83 -7.48
C ARG A 128 -6.58 -6.27 -6.96
N ARG A 129 -5.35 -6.79 -6.82
CA ARG A 129 -5.05 -8.12 -6.29
C ARG A 129 -4.78 -8.14 -4.78
N ALA A 130 -4.89 -7.00 -4.10
CA ALA A 130 -4.76 -6.94 -2.66
C ALA A 130 -5.87 -7.76 -1.97
N PRO A 131 -5.55 -8.51 -0.90
CA PRO A 131 -6.51 -9.38 -0.23
C PRO A 131 -7.64 -8.60 0.46
N LEU A 132 -7.43 -7.31 0.76
CA LEU A 132 -8.37 -6.51 1.54
C LEU A 132 -8.84 -5.26 0.79
N PRO A 133 -10.15 -4.95 0.81
CA PRO A 133 -10.68 -3.71 0.25
C PRO A 133 -10.01 -2.45 0.81
N PHE A 134 -9.70 -2.44 2.12
CA PHE A 134 -9.01 -1.36 2.80
C PHE A 134 -7.74 -0.91 2.10
N GLN A 135 -6.95 -1.86 1.58
CA GLN A 135 -5.69 -1.53 0.91
C GLN A 135 -5.94 -0.73 -0.37
N ARG A 136 -6.98 -1.09 -1.13
CA ARG A 136 -7.37 -0.38 -2.35
C ARG A 136 -7.85 1.03 -2.04
N ASP A 137 -8.69 1.15 -1.02
CA ASP A 137 -9.23 2.46 -0.63
C ASP A 137 -8.13 3.38 -0.07
N PHE A 138 -7.13 2.81 0.61
CA PHE A 138 -5.96 3.56 1.08
C PHE A 138 -5.14 4.08 -0.09
N LEU A 139 -4.92 3.25 -1.12
CA LEU A 139 -4.22 3.68 -2.33
C LEU A 139 -4.96 4.85 -3.00
N GLU A 140 -6.27 4.74 -3.21
CA GLU A 140 -7.03 5.80 -3.89
C GLU A 140 -7.01 7.11 -3.08
N TRP A 141 -7.21 7.03 -1.75
CA TRP A 141 -7.13 8.22 -0.90
C TRP A 141 -5.73 8.83 -0.90
N SER A 142 -4.68 8.01 -0.76
CA SER A 142 -3.29 8.50 -0.75
C SER A 142 -2.84 9.09 -2.09
N GLN A 143 -3.30 8.53 -3.22
CA GLN A 143 -3.00 9.08 -4.54
C GLN A 143 -3.70 10.41 -4.77
N LEU A 144 -4.99 10.52 -4.43
CA LEU A 144 -5.75 11.77 -4.51
C LEU A 144 -5.09 12.87 -3.68
N THR A 145 -4.85 12.61 -2.39
CA THR A 145 -4.30 13.60 -1.47
C THR A 145 -2.88 14.02 -1.85
N ARG A 146 -2.04 13.10 -2.32
CA ARG A 146 -0.72 13.47 -2.87
C ARG A 146 -0.85 14.32 -4.12
N ALA A 147 -1.75 13.99 -5.05
CA ALA A 147 -1.95 14.78 -6.26
C ALA A 147 -2.38 16.22 -5.95
N ILE A 148 -3.26 16.41 -4.97
CA ILE A 148 -3.65 17.73 -4.45
C ILE A 148 -2.44 18.45 -3.83
N LEU A 149 -1.69 17.79 -2.94
CA LEU A 149 -0.53 18.39 -2.26
C LEU A 149 0.59 18.80 -3.23
N PHE A 150 0.73 18.13 -4.37
CA PHE A 150 1.68 18.48 -5.42
C PHE A 150 1.10 19.44 -6.49
N GLY A 151 -0.17 19.83 -6.38
CA GLY A 151 -0.82 20.75 -7.31
C GLY A 151 -1.18 20.12 -8.67
N TYR A 152 -1.25 18.79 -8.76
CA TYR A 152 -1.65 18.08 -9.98
C TYR A 152 -3.17 17.97 -10.13
N GLU A 153 -3.91 18.03 -9.02
CA GLU A 153 -5.37 17.96 -8.98
C GLU A 153 -5.92 19.15 -8.19
N PRO A 154 -7.12 19.67 -8.54
CA PRO A 154 -7.76 20.72 -7.79
C PRO A 154 -8.12 20.24 -6.39
N ASP A 155 -7.97 21.14 -5.41
CA ASP A 155 -8.27 20.81 -4.02
C ASP A 155 -9.78 20.81 -3.74
N ASP A 156 -10.37 19.62 -3.73
CA ASP A 156 -11.78 19.38 -3.40
C ASP A 156 -11.92 18.67 -2.05
N SER A 157 -12.20 19.44 -0.99
CA SER A 157 -12.43 18.90 0.35
C SER A 157 -13.54 17.84 0.42
N ARG A 158 -14.60 17.97 -0.38
CA ARG A 158 -15.73 17.03 -0.36
C ARG A 158 -15.29 15.68 -0.91
N THR A 159 -14.56 15.68 -2.02
CA THR A 159 -14.02 14.45 -2.61
C THR A 159 -12.99 13.79 -1.69
N VAL A 160 -12.10 14.56 -1.06
CA VAL A 160 -11.14 14.01 -0.08
C VAL A 160 -11.85 13.35 1.10
N ALA A 161 -12.88 14.00 1.65
CA ALA A 161 -13.68 13.46 2.75
C ALA A 161 -14.45 12.19 2.35
N LEU A 162 -15.02 12.16 1.14
CA LEU A 162 -15.69 10.97 0.62
C LEU A 162 -14.75 9.76 0.55
N HIS A 163 -13.55 9.94 -0.01
CA HIS A 163 -12.54 8.88 -0.10
C HIS A 163 -12.05 8.44 1.28
N PHE A 164 -11.89 9.38 2.23
CA PHE A 164 -11.52 9.07 3.60
C PHE A 164 -12.59 8.22 4.29
N ASN A 165 -13.87 8.61 4.18
CA ASN A 165 -14.98 7.87 4.76
C ASN A 165 -15.10 6.45 4.19
N ARG A 166 -14.86 6.29 2.89
CA ARG A 166 -14.81 4.97 2.25
C ARG A 166 -13.68 4.12 2.83
N LEU A 167 -12.48 4.69 3.00
CA LEU A 167 -11.35 4.02 3.63
C LEU A 167 -11.66 3.57 5.06
N VAL A 168 -12.25 4.44 5.89
CA VAL A 168 -12.60 4.11 7.27
C VAL A 168 -13.62 2.95 7.30
N LYS A 169 -14.61 2.96 6.41
CA LYS A 169 -15.63 1.91 6.31
C LYS A 169 -15.07 0.57 5.86
N SER A 170 -14.05 0.55 5.02
CA SER A 170 -13.49 -0.70 4.50
C SER A 170 -12.44 -1.35 5.40
N TYR A 171 -12.09 -0.71 6.52
CA TYR A 171 -11.14 -1.24 7.48
C TYR A 171 -11.61 -2.58 8.09
N PRO A 172 -10.80 -3.66 8.00
CA PRO A 172 -11.20 -4.98 8.44
C PRO A 172 -11.03 -5.14 9.96
N GLN A 173 -12.05 -4.70 10.71
CA GLN A 173 -12.02 -4.66 12.18
C GLN A 173 -11.69 -6.00 12.86
N GLU A 174 -12.07 -7.12 12.22
CA GLU A 174 -11.89 -8.47 12.76
C GLU A 174 -10.46 -9.03 12.55
N LEU A 175 -9.65 -8.38 11.71
CA LEU A 175 -8.40 -8.96 11.24
C LEU A 175 -7.28 -8.87 12.30
N GLU A 176 -7.21 -7.75 13.01
CA GLU A 176 -6.22 -7.54 14.07
C GLU A 176 -6.80 -6.59 15.13
N PRO A 177 -7.39 -7.13 16.21
CA PRO A 177 -8.02 -6.33 17.27
C PRO A 177 -7.09 -5.26 17.85
N ARG A 178 -5.77 -5.54 17.90
CA ARG A 178 -4.77 -4.61 18.44
C ARG A 178 -4.59 -3.36 17.57
N LEU A 179 -4.83 -3.47 16.27
CA LEU A 179 -4.84 -2.35 15.33
C LEU A 179 -6.22 -1.69 15.27
N THR A 180 -7.31 -2.43 15.46
CA THR A 180 -8.68 -1.91 15.37
C THR A 180 -8.93 -0.78 16.35
N SER A 181 -8.52 -0.92 17.61
CA SER A 181 -8.65 0.16 18.59
C SER A 181 -7.83 1.40 18.18
N ALA A 182 -6.62 1.19 17.67
CA ALA A 182 -5.72 2.29 17.30
C ALA A 182 -6.19 3.01 16.02
N PHE A 183 -6.69 2.27 15.04
CA PHE A 183 -7.30 2.83 13.83
C PHE A 183 -8.58 3.59 14.15
N GLY A 184 -9.45 3.05 15.01
CA GLY A 184 -10.68 3.74 15.40
C GLY A 184 -10.41 5.10 16.06
N ARG A 185 -9.39 5.19 16.93
CA ARG A 185 -8.95 6.45 17.52
C ARG A 185 -8.37 7.41 16.49
N LEU A 186 -7.54 6.91 15.57
CA LEU A 186 -7.01 7.71 14.47
C LEU A 186 -8.13 8.26 13.58
N ALA A 187 -9.11 7.43 13.21
CA ALA A 187 -10.23 7.83 12.38
C ALA A 187 -11.05 8.94 13.04
N LEU A 188 -11.35 8.82 14.35
CA LEU A 188 -12.04 9.86 15.11
C LEU A 188 -11.26 11.18 15.19
N TYR A 189 -9.93 11.10 15.23
CA TYR A 189 -9.06 12.26 15.20
C TYR A 189 -9.07 12.94 13.82
N LEU A 190 -8.93 12.15 12.75
CA LEU A 190 -8.79 12.65 11.39
C LEU A 190 -10.11 13.08 10.76
N GLU A 191 -11.24 12.50 11.14
CA GLU A 191 -12.55 12.83 10.57
C GLU A 191 -12.88 14.33 10.62
N PRO A 192 -12.83 15.05 11.76
CA PRO A 192 -13.09 16.48 11.79
C PRO A 192 -12.05 17.28 10.99
N ILE A 193 -10.78 16.86 11.01
CA ILE A 193 -9.68 17.50 10.26
C ILE A 193 -9.97 17.43 8.76
N VAL A 194 -10.46 16.30 8.25
CA VAL A 194 -10.69 16.07 6.83
C VAL A 194 -12.04 16.64 6.38
N THR A 195 -13.10 16.43 7.16
CA THR A 195 -14.48 16.84 6.79
C THR A 195 -14.73 18.33 7.00
N GLY A 196 -14.15 18.93 8.04
CA GLY A 196 -14.29 20.36 8.36
C GLY A 196 -13.29 21.25 7.62
N ARG A 197 -12.44 20.67 6.77
CA ARG A 197 -11.39 21.39 6.05
C ARG A 197 -11.95 22.26 4.93
N THR A 198 -11.49 23.50 4.83
CA THR A 198 -11.74 24.33 3.65
C THR A 198 -10.73 24.02 2.54
N SER A 199 -11.16 24.07 1.28
CA SER A 199 -10.24 24.00 0.14
C SER A 199 -9.15 25.08 0.25
N GLY A 200 -7.92 24.70 -0.07
CA GLY A 200 -6.71 25.52 0.10
C GLY A 200 -5.97 25.30 1.43
N ASP A 201 -6.59 24.66 2.43
CA ASP A 201 -5.89 24.30 3.68
C ASP A 201 -5.07 23.01 3.49
N LEU A 202 -3.88 23.17 2.92
CA LEU A 202 -2.95 22.06 2.69
C LEU A 202 -2.27 21.58 3.98
N GLY A 203 -2.26 22.39 5.04
CA GLY A 203 -1.66 22.06 6.33
C GLY A 203 -2.38 20.88 6.98
N LYS A 204 -3.71 21.01 7.16
CA LYS A 204 -4.57 19.94 7.68
C LYS A 204 -4.52 18.67 6.82
N LEU A 205 -4.48 18.84 5.50
CA LEU A 205 -4.38 17.70 4.58
C LEU A 205 -3.05 16.95 4.76
N LYS A 206 -1.93 17.68 4.86
CA LYS A 206 -0.59 17.09 5.07
C LYS A 206 -0.51 16.35 6.41
N GLU A 207 -1.11 16.92 7.45
CA GLU A 207 -1.20 16.28 8.76
C GLU A 207 -1.97 14.96 8.69
N ALA A 208 -3.17 14.97 8.08
CA ALA A 208 -3.98 13.77 7.92
C ALA A 208 -3.24 12.68 7.12
N VAL A 209 -2.56 13.07 6.04
CA VAL A 209 -1.72 12.16 5.23
C VAL A 209 -0.62 11.55 6.10
N THR A 210 0.10 12.36 6.88
CA THR A 210 1.21 11.90 7.72
C THR A 210 0.75 10.88 8.76
N ALA A 211 -0.30 11.20 9.52
CA ALA A 211 -0.81 10.32 10.57
C ALA A 211 -1.37 8.99 10.01
N LEU A 212 -1.99 9.03 8.83
CA LEU A 212 -2.50 7.84 8.18
C LEU A 212 -1.39 6.97 7.56
N TRP A 213 -0.31 7.58 7.04
CA TRP A 213 0.88 6.86 6.58
C TRP A 213 1.62 6.14 7.73
N ASP A 214 1.68 6.76 8.91
CA ASP A 214 2.23 6.11 10.11
C ASP A 214 1.45 4.84 10.47
N PHE A 215 0.11 4.91 10.44
CA PHE A 215 -0.73 3.75 10.65
C PHE A 215 -0.52 2.70 9.57
N TRP A 216 -0.50 3.12 8.31
CA TRP A 216 -0.34 2.23 7.17
C TRP A 216 0.95 1.41 7.23
N THR A 217 2.06 2.06 7.63
CA THR A 217 3.36 1.42 7.81
C THR A 217 3.26 0.27 8.83
N ALA A 218 2.63 0.52 9.99
CA ALA A 218 2.40 -0.52 10.98
C ALA A 218 1.47 -1.62 10.43
N PHE A 219 0.34 -1.24 9.83
CA PHE A 219 -0.65 -2.18 9.28
C PHE A 219 -0.06 -3.13 8.24
N CYS A 220 0.79 -2.64 7.33
CA CYS A 220 1.51 -3.43 6.33
C CYS A 220 2.38 -4.54 6.95
N LEU A 221 3.02 -4.30 8.09
CA LEU A 221 3.80 -5.32 8.79
C LEU A 221 2.92 -6.47 9.30
N PHE A 222 1.74 -6.16 9.85
CA PHE A 222 0.78 -7.19 10.27
C PHE A 222 0.22 -7.98 9.07
N LEU A 223 -0.06 -7.30 7.95
CA LEU A 223 -0.43 -7.99 6.71
C LEU A 223 0.68 -8.89 6.20
N SER A 224 1.94 -8.47 6.33
CA SER A 224 3.11 -9.26 5.93
C SER A 224 3.28 -10.52 6.75
N VAL A 225 2.85 -10.54 8.02
CA VAL A 225 2.81 -11.74 8.85
C VAL A 225 1.66 -12.66 8.45
N ARG A 226 0.50 -12.11 8.09
CA ARG A 226 -0.74 -12.87 7.84
C ARG A 226 -0.87 -13.42 6.43
N TYR A 227 -0.53 -12.63 5.42
CA TYR A 227 -0.75 -12.93 4.00
C TYR A 227 0.56 -13.20 3.27
N ASN A 228 1.54 -13.77 3.97
CA ASN A 228 2.78 -14.17 3.36
C ASN A 228 2.65 -15.51 2.66
N ASN A 229 3.10 -15.59 1.40
CA ASN A 229 3.34 -16.88 0.76
C ASN A 229 4.85 -17.07 0.60
N GLY A 230 5.39 -18.11 1.23
CA GLY A 230 6.75 -18.59 0.95
C GLY A 230 7.87 -18.04 1.84
N LEU A 231 7.59 -17.20 2.84
CA LEU A 231 8.60 -16.84 3.85
C LEU A 231 8.89 -18.01 4.81
N PRO A 232 10.16 -18.24 5.20
CA PRO A 232 10.51 -19.16 6.27
C PRO A 232 9.98 -18.71 7.64
N ASP A 233 9.66 -19.66 8.53
CA ASP A 233 9.10 -19.39 9.86
C ASP A 233 9.95 -18.43 10.71
N ALA A 234 11.28 -18.63 10.74
CA ALA A 234 12.19 -17.75 11.46
C ALA A 234 12.10 -16.27 11.00
N ARG A 235 11.74 -16.03 9.73
CA ARG A 235 11.52 -14.67 9.20
C ARG A 235 10.15 -14.13 9.58
N LEU A 236 9.13 -14.98 9.57
CA LEU A 236 7.80 -14.60 10.09
C LEU A 236 7.88 -14.18 11.56
N GLU A 237 8.68 -14.87 12.38
CA GLU A 237 8.94 -14.48 13.77
C GLU A 237 9.63 -13.12 13.88
N SER A 238 10.67 -12.87 13.08
CA SER A 238 11.32 -11.56 13.01
C SER A 238 10.34 -10.45 12.61
N TYR A 239 9.43 -10.71 11.67
CA TYR A 239 8.41 -9.74 11.28
C TYR A 239 7.36 -9.51 12.35
N ARG A 240 6.97 -10.54 13.10
CA ARG A 240 6.09 -10.38 14.26
C ARG A 240 6.73 -9.45 15.30
N ALA A 241 7.99 -9.71 15.67
CA ALA A 241 8.71 -8.87 16.63
C ALA A 241 8.84 -7.41 16.16
N HIS A 242 9.12 -7.21 14.87
CA HIS A 242 9.18 -5.88 14.27
C HIS A 242 7.79 -5.20 14.25
N ALA A 243 6.73 -5.92 13.87
CA ALA A 243 5.37 -5.41 13.88
C ALA A 243 4.91 -4.96 15.27
N GLU A 244 5.27 -5.70 16.34
CA GLU A 244 4.98 -5.29 17.72
C GLU A 244 5.72 -4.00 18.12
N THR A 245 6.98 -3.89 17.71
CA THR A 245 7.81 -2.70 17.98
C THR A 245 7.21 -1.47 17.29
N GLU A 246 6.86 -1.61 16.00
CA GLU A 246 6.24 -0.54 15.23
C GLU A 246 4.84 -0.19 15.73
N LEU A 247 4.04 -1.17 16.15
CA LEU A 247 2.74 -0.90 16.77
C LEU A 247 2.90 -0.09 18.05
N THR A 248 3.89 -0.42 18.87
CA THR A 248 4.18 0.32 20.10
C THR A 248 4.61 1.76 19.79
N ALA A 249 5.51 1.93 18.82
CA ALA A 249 5.96 3.25 18.36
C ALA A 249 4.81 4.08 17.78
N TYR A 250 3.97 3.46 16.94
CA TYR A 250 2.78 4.08 16.38
C TYR A 250 1.79 4.52 17.46
N LYS A 251 1.50 3.67 18.45
CA LYS A 251 0.59 4.03 19.56
C LYS A 251 1.09 5.26 20.32
N ARG A 252 2.41 5.40 20.52
CA ARG A 252 3.00 6.61 21.14
C ARG A 252 2.80 7.85 20.26
N ARG A 253 3.05 7.75 18.95
CA ARG A 253 2.79 8.85 18.00
C ARG A 253 1.31 9.22 17.97
N LEU A 254 0.42 8.24 17.96
CA LEU A 254 -1.03 8.44 18.02
C LEU A 254 -1.46 9.15 19.30
N SER A 255 -0.92 8.77 20.47
CA SER A 255 -1.17 9.50 21.72
C SER A 255 -0.75 10.96 21.60
N ALA A 256 0.42 11.25 21.01
CA ALA A 256 0.87 12.64 20.80
C ALA A 256 -0.03 13.42 19.83
N TYR A 257 -0.48 12.81 18.73
CA TYR A 257 -1.47 13.42 17.82
C TYR A 257 -2.75 13.76 18.56
N LEU A 258 -3.27 12.80 19.32
CA LEU A 258 -4.48 12.98 20.10
C LEU A 258 -4.29 14.09 21.14
N GLU A 259 -3.24 14.07 21.95
CA GLU A 259 -2.93 15.11 22.96
C GLU A 259 -2.83 16.51 22.35
N ASN A 260 -2.13 16.65 21.22
CA ASN A 260 -2.04 17.92 20.51
C ASN A 260 -3.42 18.36 19.96
N GLY A 261 -4.19 17.42 19.41
CA GLY A 261 -5.57 17.66 18.98
C GLY A 261 -6.49 18.07 20.12
N TYR A 262 -6.36 17.44 21.29
CA TYR A 262 -7.11 17.76 22.51
C TYR A 262 -6.80 19.16 23.05
N LEU A 263 -5.54 19.58 22.92
CA LEU A 263 -5.08 20.90 23.37
C LEU A 263 -5.48 22.01 22.39
N GLN A 264 -5.58 21.70 21.08
CA GLN A 264 -5.97 22.67 20.05
C GLN A 264 -7.48 22.74 19.80
N GLU A 265 -8.18 21.62 19.93
CA GLU A 265 -9.62 21.48 19.76
C GLU A 265 -10.17 20.69 20.95
N GLY A 266 -10.80 21.37 21.91
CA GLY A 266 -11.33 20.78 23.15
C GLY A 266 -12.50 19.79 22.98
N PHE A 267 -12.44 18.87 22.01
CA PHE A 267 -13.61 18.22 21.41
C PHE A 267 -13.69 16.70 21.58
N ILE A 268 -12.59 15.98 21.85
CA ILE A 268 -12.62 14.51 21.78
C ILE A 268 -12.82 13.86 23.19
N ALA A 269 -12.64 14.61 24.29
CA ALA A 269 -12.50 13.99 25.62
C ALA A 269 -13.83 13.43 26.13
N ALA A 270 -14.94 14.07 25.74
CA ALA A 270 -16.29 13.59 26.01
C ALA A 270 -16.70 12.37 25.17
N ARG A 271 -16.07 12.15 24.01
CA ARG A 271 -16.49 11.14 23.02
C ARG A 271 -15.75 9.80 23.15
N LEU A 272 -14.46 9.83 23.53
CA LEU A 272 -13.68 8.60 23.77
C LEU A 272 -13.96 7.94 25.14
N GLY A 273 -14.61 8.65 26.06
CA GLY A 273 -15.11 8.08 27.32
C GLY A 273 -16.36 7.21 27.17
N GLN A 274 -16.99 7.20 25.99
CA GLN A 274 -18.19 6.42 25.71
C GLN A 274 -17.95 5.37 24.63
N ASP A 275 -17.53 4.20 25.08
CA ASP A 275 -17.81 2.85 24.55
C ASP A 275 -17.70 2.59 23.03
N ILE A 276 -17.03 1.50 22.65
CA ILE A 276 -16.84 1.05 21.26
C ILE A 276 -18.20 0.85 20.55
N ALA A 277 -19.26 0.54 21.31
CA ALA A 277 -20.64 0.45 20.81
C ALA A 277 -21.23 1.80 20.33
N SER A 278 -20.74 2.92 20.82
CA SER A 278 -21.09 4.27 20.36
C SER A 278 -20.41 4.57 19.02
N LEU A 279 -19.20 4.04 18.83
CA LEU A 279 -18.38 4.16 17.63
C LEU A 279 -19.02 3.44 16.44
N SER A 280 -19.52 2.22 16.65
CA SER A 280 -20.28 1.48 15.64
C SER A 280 -21.61 2.16 15.28
N ARG A 281 -22.29 2.76 16.27
CA ARG A 281 -23.52 3.53 16.03
C ARG A 281 -23.27 4.83 15.28
N PHE A 282 -22.20 5.55 15.60
CA PHE A 282 -21.82 6.76 14.89
C PHE A 282 -21.41 6.49 13.44
N MET A 283 -20.61 5.44 13.20
CA MET A 283 -20.25 4.97 11.86
C MET A 283 -21.48 4.57 11.04
N ALA A 284 -22.47 3.92 11.67
CA ALA A 284 -23.74 3.56 11.05
C ALA A 284 -24.59 4.81 10.72
N GLU A 285 -24.63 5.79 11.60
CA GLU A 285 -25.36 7.04 11.39
C GLU A 285 -24.75 7.88 10.25
N GLN A 286 -23.42 7.98 10.19
CA GLN A 286 -22.71 8.62 9.07
C GLN A 286 -22.95 7.88 7.73
N ALA A 287 -23.07 6.55 7.78
CA ALA A 287 -23.44 5.77 6.59
C ALA A 287 -24.88 6.05 6.13
N ARG A 288 -25.83 6.24 7.06
CA ARG A 288 -27.22 6.57 6.76
C ARG A 288 -27.35 7.95 6.12
N LEU A 289 -26.74 8.97 6.72
CA LEU A 289 -26.80 10.36 6.24
C LEU A 289 -26.20 10.52 4.83
N SER A 290 -25.08 9.84 4.57
CA SER A 290 -24.46 9.85 3.24
C SER A 290 -25.31 9.14 2.18
N LEU A 291 -26.05 8.08 2.54
CA LEU A 291 -26.99 7.42 1.64
C LEU A 291 -28.19 8.31 1.32
N GLU A 292 -28.70 9.05 2.31
CA GLU A 292 -29.80 10.00 2.14
C GLU A 292 -29.40 11.15 1.20
N GLU A 293 -28.21 11.72 1.36
CA GLU A 293 -27.70 12.74 0.41
C GLU A 293 -27.53 12.21 -1.02
N THR A 294 -27.03 10.98 -1.16
CA THR A 294 -26.83 10.36 -2.49
C THR A 294 -28.17 10.07 -3.19
N ASN A 295 -29.18 9.67 -2.42
CA ASN A 295 -30.54 9.46 -2.91
C ASN A 295 -31.26 10.78 -3.22
N GLN A 296 -30.99 11.84 -2.46
CA GLN A 296 -31.52 13.19 -2.74
C GLN A 296 -30.97 13.72 -4.07
N LEU A 297 -29.64 13.63 -4.27
CA LEU A 297 -28.97 14.06 -5.50
C LEU A 297 -29.39 13.27 -6.76
N SER A 298 -29.89 12.05 -6.57
CA SER A 298 -30.41 11.20 -7.67
C SER A 298 -31.89 11.47 -7.98
N ARG A 299 -32.63 12.16 -7.09
CA ARG A 299 -34.02 12.57 -7.30
C ARG A 299 -34.14 13.98 -7.88
N ASP A 300 -33.11 14.80 -7.73
CA ASP A 300 -33.03 16.16 -8.26
C ASP A 300 -32.43 16.21 -9.69
N ARG A 301 -32.21 15.05 -10.33
CA ARG A 301 -31.80 14.89 -11.73
C ARG A 301 -32.90 14.19 -12.52
#